data_AF-A0A8I2H389-F1
#
_entry.id   AF-A0A8I2H389-F1
#
_cell.length_a   1.000
_cell.length_b   1.000
_cell.length_c   1.000
_cell.angle_alpha   90.00
_cell.angle_beta   90.00
_cell.angle_gamma   90.00
#
_symmetry.space_group_name_H-M   'P 1'
#
loop_
_entity.id
_entity.type
_entity.pdbx_description
1 polymer ?
#
loop_
_entity_poly.entity_id
_entity_poly.type
_entity_poly.pdbx_seq_one_letter_code
_entity_poly.pdbx_strand_id
1 'polypeptide(L)'
;MNRRNALICVALGFCAHLSAKTPQPTLSINTNLDYDGLITTPNGKAYFGQQWLENASEVTLYPKNGNSALWTLTLTYSDGRPAVGKAITINSTYNTLTTSSWRDKNTMANRFPSGSRATVIQRIDQGLFRLRAPYEASSLVTDANGQVKVTVNNFHSCGNEQQPGSDKLTASTGNLQAQLIVKCAVTGLVNIPDRASEGLTTAGLVGRHLHPDLLSALQNLGQAWKNVQNKPVGMPNYLTITGATMRWGGINPPHFTHKFGGTVDIRPIGTSSGPVSVGDAHYHRQATQTIVDALVQLGATKIIFADNLKGVTDVKSNHRNHLHVSFLTEPLEPWLAPNDNELDSEGEAWHDYSNIYDTSYFVPQVKSLQVTDFHFELGK
;
A
#
# COMPACT_ATOMS: atom_id res chain seq x y z
N MET A 1 55.82 88.49 2.49
CA MET A 1 55.77 87.62 3.68
C MET A 1 56.17 86.21 3.28
N ASN A 2 57.36 85.79 3.70
CA ASN A 2 57.88 84.43 3.57
C ASN A 2 57.13 83.46 4.49
N ARG A 3 56.85 82.23 4.02
CA ARG A 3 57.00 81.02 4.85
C ARG A 3 57.21 79.78 3.98
N ARG A 4 58.36 79.14 4.23
CA ARG A 4 58.79 77.80 3.87
C ARG A 4 58.14 76.75 4.82
N ASN A 5 58.17 75.50 4.35
CA ASN A 5 58.34 74.22 5.07
C ASN A 5 57.13 73.34 5.46
N ALA A 6 57.39 72.03 5.26
CA ALA A 6 56.75 70.81 5.77
C ALA A 6 55.60 70.23 4.92
N LEU A 7 55.55 68.93 4.58
CA LEU A 7 56.40 67.79 4.88
C LEU A 7 56.11 66.70 3.83
N ILE A 8 57.15 66.05 3.32
CA ILE A 8 57.08 64.83 2.50
C ILE A 8 56.83 63.66 3.46
N CYS A 9 55.73 62.93 3.25
CA CYS A 9 55.58 61.56 3.77
C CYS A 9 55.44 60.61 2.57
N VAL A 10 56.57 60.01 2.20
CA VAL A 10 56.62 58.78 1.41
C VAL A 10 56.07 57.67 2.31
N ALA A 11 54.82 57.29 2.11
CA ALA A 11 54.28 56.06 2.68
C ALA A 11 54.50 54.94 1.65
N LEU A 12 55.43 54.07 2.02
CA LEU A 12 55.80 52.81 1.39
C LEU A 12 54.56 52.06 0.88
N GLY A 13 54.67 51.57 -0.36
CA GLY A 13 53.72 50.64 -0.95
C GLY A 13 53.66 49.33 -0.17
N PHE A 14 52.80 49.31 0.86
CA PHE A 14 52.11 48.11 1.28
C PHE A 14 50.76 48.12 0.57
N CYS A 15 50.72 47.58 -0.65
CA CYS A 15 49.48 46.97 -1.14
C CYS A 15 49.26 45.72 -0.28
N ALA A 16 48.75 45.90 0.94
CA ALA A 16 48.10 44.84 1.65
C ALA A 16 46.91 44.42 0.77
N HIS A 17 47.06 43.34 0.02
CA HIS A 17 45.93 42.58 -0.45
C HIS A 17 45.21 42.03 0.80
N LEU A 18 44.43 42.89 1.43
CA LEU A 18 43.26 42.49 2.20
C LEU A 18 42.29 41.89 1.18
N SER A 19 42.61 40.67 0.72
CA SER A 19 41.60 39.79 0.17
C SER A 19 40.70 39.50 1.35
N ALA A 20 39.71 40.36 1.59
CA ALA A 20 38.58 40.04 2.42
C ALA A 20 38.09 38.69 1.89
N LYS A 21 38.32 37.62 2.64
CA LYS A 21 37.71 36.32 2.36
C LYS A 21 36.23 36.60 2.50
N THR A 22 35.58 36.92 1.39
CA THR A 22 34.13 36.89 1.30
C THR A 22 33.73 35.54 1.85
N PRO A 23 32.91 35.51 2.92
CA PRO A 23 32.45 34.26 3.49
C PRO A 23 31.90 33.41 2.35
N GLN A 24 32.40 32.19 2.21
CA GLN A 24 31.84 31.27 1.23
C GLN A 24 30.35 31.12 1.54
N PRO A 25 29.46 31.29 0.56
CA PRO A 25 28.02 31.20 0.81
C PRO A 25 27.71 29.83 1.41
N THR A 26 26.88 29.81 2.45
CA THR A 26 26.50 28.56 3.11
C THR A 26 25.57 27.77 2.20
N LEU A 27 25.63 26.45 2.28
CA LEU A 27 24.81 25.57 1.45
C LEU A 27 23.58 25.12 2.26
N SER A 28 22.42 25.03 1.63
CA SER A 28 21.21 24.43 2.20
C SER A 28 20.68 23.31 1.29
N ILE A 29 19.85 22.43 1.85
CA ILE A 29 19.13 21.39 1.12
C ILE A 29 17.65 21.52 1.43
N ASN A 30 16.84 21.68 0.39
CA ASN A 30 15.37 21.69 0.45
C ASN A 30 14.83 20.49 -0.31
N THR A 31 13.65 20.01 0.05
CA THR A 31 13.03 18.87 -0.61
C THR A 31 11.64 19.20 -1.09
N ASN A 32 11.30 18.79 -2.30
CA ASN A 32 9.92 18.76 -2.77
C ASN A 32 9.54 17.32 -3.05
N LEU A 33 8.27 16.99 -2.85
CA LEU A 33 7.73 15.68 -3.15
C LEU A 33 6.54 15.85 -4.09
N ASP A 34 6.66 15.25 -5.27
CA ASP A 34 5.61 15.21 -6.28
C ASP A 34 5.11 13.77 -6.33
N TYR A 35 3.87 13.56 -5.93
CA TYR A 35 3.23 12.27 -5.97
C TYR A 35 2.21 12.27 -7.10
N ASP A 36 2.36 11.36 -8.06
CA ASP A 36 1.37 11.10 -9.10
C ASP A 36 0.95 9.65 -9.01
N GLY A 37 -0.23 9.41 -8.42
CA GLY A 37 -0.64 8.06 -8.11
C GLY A 37 -1.90 7.96 -7.26
N LEU A 38 -2.05 6.82 -6.59
CA LEU A 38 -3.25 6.48 -5.86
C LEU A 38 -3.21 7.11 -4.45
N ILE A 39 -3.93 8.21 -4.24
CA ILE A 39 -4.04 8.88 -2.95
C ILE A 39 -5.15 8.20 -2.15
N THR A 40 -4.83 7.69 -0.96
CA THR A 40 -5.85 7.18 -0.03
C THR A 40 -6.31 8.26 0.93
N THR A 41 -7.63 8.35 1.10
CA THR A 41 -8.24 9.23 2.09
C THR A 41 -8.31 8.54 3.46
N PRO A 42 -8.47 9.31 4.54
CA PRO A 42 -8.62 8.75 5.89
C PRO A 42 -9.80 7.79 6.07
N ASN A 43 -10.82 7.86 5.20
CA ASN A 43 -11.99 6.98 5.22
C ASN A 43 -11.85 5.70 4.36
N GLY A 44 -10.64 5.39 3.86
CA GLY A 44 -10.38 4.15 3.14
C GLY A 44 -10.66 4.19 1.64
N LYS A 45 -11.24 5.29 1.15
CA LYS A 45 -11.37 5.52 -0.28
C LYS A 45 -10.00 5.86 -0.89
N ALA A 46 -9.88 5.63 -2.18
CA ALA A 46 -8.67 5.93 -2.93
C ALA A 46 -9.05 6.56 -4.26
N TYR A 47 -8.27 7.53 -4.71
CA TYR A 47 -8.45 8.18 -6.02
C TYR A 47 -7.09 8.45 -6.64
N PHE A 48 -7.01 8.49 -7.97
CA PHE A 48 -5.81 8.94 -8.65
C PHE A 48 -5.73 10.46 -8.58
N GLY A 49 -4.58 10.98 -8.21
CA GLY A 49 -4.35 12.41 -8.16
C GLY A 49 -2.89 12.74 -8.03
N GLN A 50 -2.61 14.01 -8.32
CA GLN A 50 -1.32 14.61 -8.09
C GLN A 50 -1.32 15.35 -6.77
N GLN A 51 -0.31 15.10 -5.95
CA GLN A 51 -0.09 15.82 -4.71
C GLN A 51 1.32 16.39 -4.70
N TRP A 52 1.42 17.67 -4.37
CA TRP A 52 2.67 18.38 -4.24
C TRP A 52 2.90 18.79 -2.79
N LEU A 53 4.08 18.50 -2.25
CA LEU A 53 4.42 18.79 -0.86
C LEU A 53 5.82 19.42 -0.78
N GLU A 54 5.89 20.68 -0.35
CA GLU A 54 7.14 21.32 0.02
C GLU A 54 7.65 20.79 1.36
N ASN A 55 8.94 20.53 1.43
CA ASN A 55 9.66 20.08 2.64
C ASN A 55 9.00 18.87 3.31
N ALA A 56 8.43 17.98 2.49
CA ALA A 56 7.81 16.75 2.96
C ALA A 56 8.81 15.88 3.72
N SER A 57 8.54 15.65 5.01
CA SER A 57 9.32 14.73 5.84
C SER A 57 8.80 13.30 5.79
N GLU A 58 7.59 13.10 5.25
CA GLU A 58 6.99 11.80 5.08
C GLU A 58 6.04 11.72 3.88
N VAL A 59 5.87 10.50 3.37
CA VAL A 59 4.88 10.13 2.36
C VAL A 59 4.29 8.77 2.70
N THR A 60 3.00 8.60 2.43
CA THR A 60 2.36 7.27 2.49
C THR A 60 2.05 6.82 1.09
N LEU A 61 2.69 5.74 0.66
CA LEU A 61 2.45 5.12 -0.64
C LEU A 61 1.54 3.91 -0.47
N TYR A 62 0.48 3.88 -1.28
CA TYR A 62 -0.39 2.72 -1.38
C TYR A 62 0.40 1.47 -1.83
N PRO A 63 0.20 0.30 -1.23
CA PRO A 63 0.98 -0.91 -1.52
C PRO A 63 0.54 -1.62 -2.81
N LYS A 64 0.45 -0.87 -3.92
CA LYS A 64 0.20 -1.36 -5.27
C LYS A 64 1.45 -1.08 -6.11
N ASN A 65 1.93 -2.09 -6.82
CA ASN A 65 3.02 -1.90 -7.78
C ASN A 65 2.70 -0.77 -8.77
N GLY A 66 3.72 0.03 -9.08
CA GLY A 66 3.62 1.20 -9.95
C GLY A 66 3.21 2.49 -9.23
N ASN A 67 2.98 2.43 -7.91
CA ASN A 67 2.71 3.62 -7.12
C ASN A 67 4.02 4.22 -6.61
N SER A 68 4.33 5.46 -6.99
CA SER A 68 5.63 6.10 -6.72
C SER A 68 5.49 7.59 -6.41
N ALA A 69 6.50 8.16 -5.77
CA ALA A 69 6.65 9.60 -5.59
C ALA A 69 8.02 10.06 -6.10
N LEU A 70 8.07 11.24 -6.71
CA LEU A 70 9.30 11.92 -7.09
C LEU A 70 9.76 12.81 -5.94
N TRP A 71 10.88 12.46 -5.32
CA TRP A 71 11.53 13.25 -4.30
C TRP A 71 12.64 14.09 -4.93
N THR A 72 12.41 15.39 -5.02
CA THR A 72 13.35 16.35 -5.59
C THR A 72 14.15 17.02 -4.48
N LEU A 73 15.46 16.83 -4.50
CA LEU A 73 16.43 17.44 -3.59
C LEU A 73 17.04 18.67 -4.29
N THR A 74 16.83 19.86 -3.74
CA THR A 74 17.40 21.10 -4.28
C THR A 74 18.47 21.63 -3.34
N LEU A 75 19.71 21.76 -3.85
CA LEU A 75 20.81 22.40 -3.13
C LEU A 75 20.98 23.83 -3.61
N THR A 76 20.95 24.76 -2.66
CA THR A 76 21.06 26.20 -2.95
C THR A 76 22.11 26.83 -2.05
N TYR A 77 22.93 27.71 -2.62
CA TYR A 77 23.81 28.57 -1.85
C TYR A 77 23.00 29.68 -1.15
N SER A 78 23.52 30.23 -0.05
CA SER A 78 22.83 31.26 0.74
C SER A 78 22.56 32.56 -0.01
N ASP A 79 23.21 32.75 -1.16
CA ASP A 79 22.99 33.85 -2.09
C ASP A 79 21.90 33.54 -3.14
N GLY A 80 21.20 32.41 -3.01
CA GLY A 80 20.11 31.98 -3.89
C GLY A 80 20.55 31.22 -5.13
N ARG A 81 21.85 31.08 -5.40
CA ARG A 81 22.34 30.37 -6.59
C ARG A 81 22.21 28.85 -6.45
N PRO A 82 21.87 28.12 -7.52
CA PRO A 82 21.92 26.67 -7.53
C PRO A 82 23.33 26.13 -7.27
N ALA A 83 23.45 25.07 -6.47
CA ALA A 83 24.71 24.38 -6.26
C ALA A 83 24.86 23.21 -7.24
N VAL A 84 25.38 23.51 -8.43
CA VAL A 84 25.59 22.57 -9.55
C VAL A 84 26.77 21.62 -9.30
N GLY A 85 26.66 20.37 -9.76
CA GLY A 85 27.78 19.41 -9.74
C GLY A 85 28.12 18.84 -8.37
N LYS A 86 27.21 18.97 -7.39
CA LYS A 86 27.37 18.44 -6.03
C LYS A 86 26.87 17.01 -5.97
N ALA A 87 27.71 16.11 -5.49
CA ALA A 87 27.32 14.73 -5.23
C ALA A 87 26.41 14.64 -3.99
N ILE A 88 25.41 13.78 -4.10
CA ILE A 88 24.50 13.37 -3.02
C ILE A 88 24.67 11.87 -2.80
N THR A 89 24.66 11.43 -1.54
CA THR A 89 24.54 10.02 -1.18
C THR A 89 23.16 9.78 -0.59
N ILE A 90 22.50 8.68 -0.98
CA ILE A 90 21.21 8.27 -0.41
C ILE A 90 21.40 6.95 0.32
N ASN A 91 21.02 6.93 1.60
CA ASN A 91 20.97 5.72 2.40
C ASN A 91 19.53 5.40 2.78
N SER A 92 19.16 4.12 2.74
CA SER A 92 17.84 3.64 3.15
C SER A 92 17.95 2.73 4.37
N THR A 93 17.09 2.94 5.36
CA THR A 93 17.03 2.15 6.59
C THR A 93 15.59 1.83 6.97
N TYR A 94 15.35 0.70 7.64
CA TYR A 94 14.03 0.42 8.18
C TYR A 94 13.72 1.39 9.32
N ASN A 95 12.55 2.04 9.26
CA ASN A 95 12.11 2.96 10.28
C ASN A 95 11.12 2.29 11.26
N THR A 96 10.21 1.47 10.74
CA THR A 96 9.33 0.60 11.52
C THR A 96 9.39 -0.83 10.98
N LEU A 97 8.78 -1.80 11.70
CA LEU A 97 8.90 -3.23 11.39
C LEU A 97 10.37 -3.64 11.22
N THR A 98 11.22 -3.22 12.17
CA THR A 98 12.68 -3.39 12.11
C THR A 98 13.12 -4.84 12.34
N THR A 99 12.23 -5.71 12.80
CA THR A 99 12.51 -7.14 12.95
C THR A 99 12.64 -7.81 11.58
N SER A 100 13.54 -8.78 11.48
CA SER A 100 13.78 -9.51 10.23
C SER A 100 12.53 -10.20 9.69
N SER A 101 11.56 -10.55 10.54
CA SER A 101 10.33 -11.26 10.17
C SER A 101 9.50 -10.62 9.05
N TRP A 102 9.63 -9.30 8.86
CA TRP A 102 8.90 -8.53 7.85
C TRP A 102 9.77 -8.10 6.67
N ARG A 103 11.09 -8.08 6.86
CA ARG A 103 12.02 -7.34 6.00
C ARG A 103 13.06 -8.22 5.31
N ASP A 104 13.28 -9.43 5.82
CA ASP A 104 14.11 -10.43 5.16
C ASP A 104 13.27 -11.39 4.30
N LYS A 105 13.86 -11.81 3.18
CA LYS A 105 13.19 -12.64 2.18
C LYS A 105 12.82 -14.01 2.74
N ASN A 106 13.74 -14.67 3.43
CA ASN A 106 13.55 -16.03 3.91
C ASN A 106 12.60 -16.07 5.11
N THR A 107 12.76 -15.12 6.03
CA THR A 107 11.85 -14.99 7.18
C THR A 107 10.44 -14.61 6.75
N MET A 108 10.26 -13.72 5.75
CA MET A 108 8.95 -13.43 5.17
C MET A 108 8.31 -14.68 4.57
N ALA A 109 9.07 -15.43 3.77
CA ALA A 109 8.59 -16.69 3.20
C ALA A 109 8.17 -17.69 4.29
N ASN A 110 8.89 -17.76 5.41
CA ASN A 110 8.53 -18.63 6.54
C ASN A 110 7.20 -18.31 7.21
N ARG A 111 6.62 -17.11 6.98
CA ARG A 111 5.28 -16.75 7.45
C ARG A 111 4.16 -17.34 6.60
N PHE A 112 4.51 -17.96 5.47
CA PHE A 112 3.60 -18.71 4.61
C PHE A 112 3.75 -20.23 4.83
N PRO A 113 2.73 -21.02 4.47
CA PRO A 113 2.80 -22.47 4.51
C PRO A 113 3.98 -22.98 3.69
N SER A 114 4.58 -24.10 4.09
CA SER A 114 5.78 -24.67 3.45
C SER A 114 5.68 -24.77 1.93
N GLY A 115 4.52 -25.22 1.42
CA GLY A 115 4.25 -25.35 -0.02
C GLY A 115 4.24 -24.03 -0.80
N SER A 116 4.08 -22.88 -0.13
CA SER A 116 4.01 -21.56 -0.78
C SER A 116 5.32 -20.78 -0.69
N ARG A 117 6.30 -21.23 0.10
CA ARG A 117 7.52 -20.45 0.42
C ARG A 117 8.35 -20.11 -0.82
N ALA A 118 8.55 -21.08 -1.72
CA ALA A 118 9.29 -20.87 -2.95
C ALA A 118 8.65 -19.79 -3.83
N THR A 119 7.32 -19.80 -3.94
CA THR A 119 6.56 -18.77 -4.68
C THR A 119 6.70 -17.39 -4.03
N VAL A 120 6.73 -17.30 -2.70
CA VAL A 120 6.97 -16.02 -2.00
C VAL A 120 8.35 -15.48 -2.32
N ILE A 121 9.39 -16.33 -2.22
CA ILE A 121 10.77 -15.96 -2.56
C ILE A 121 10.86 -15.48 -4.00
N GLN A 122 10.29 -16.23 -4.95
CA GLN A 122 10.26 -15.87 -6.37
C GLN A 122 9.60 -14.50 -6.58
N ARG A 123 8.45 -14.24 -5.96
CA ARG A 123 7.77 -12.93 -6.06
C ARG A 123 8.58 -11.79 -5.46
N ILE A 124 9.34 -12.04 -4.39
CA ILE A 124 10.26 -11.05 -3.82
C ILE A 124 11.40 -10.75 -4.80
N ASP A 125 12.02 -11.80 -5.35
CA ASP A 125 13.14 -11.68 -6.29
C ASP A 125 12.74 -11.00 -7.62
N GLN A 126 11.49 -11.19 -8.06
CA GLN A 126 10.90 -10.49 -9.21
C GLN A 126 10.44 -9.06 -8.90
N GLY A 127 10.59 -8.58 -7.65
CA GLY A 127 10.12 -7.25 -7.25
C GLY A 127 8.60 -7.10 -7.17
N LEU A 128 7.84 -8.20 -7.31
CA LEU A 128 6.39 -8.23 -7.12
C LEU A 128 6.02 -8.06 -5.64
N PHE A 129 6.85 -8.59 -4.74
CA PHE A 129 6.79 -8.42 -3.29
C PHE A 129 8.01 -7.65 -2.78
N ARG A 130 7.90 -6.32 -2.80
CA ARG A 130 8.89 -5.42 -2.20
C ARG A 130 8.75 -5.38 -0.67
N LEU A 131 9.83 -5.72 0.05
CA LEU A 131 9.88 -5.67 1.52
C LEU A 131 10.42 -4.34 2.06
N ARG A 132 10.95 -3.50 1.16
CA ARG A 132 11.52 -2.18 1.42
C ARG A 132 11.16 -1.23 0.28
N ALA A 133 11.12 0.07 0.53
CA ALA A 133 10.92 1.10 -0.49
C ALA A 133 12.13 1.12 -1.45
N PRO A 134 11.97 0.71 -2.72
CA PRO A 134 13.00 0.91 -3.73
C PRO A 134 13.09 2.40 -4.07
N TYR A 135 14.27 2.85 -4.46
CA TYR A 135 14.46 4.18 -5.02
C TYR A 135 15.41 4.12 -6.22
N GLU A 136 15.21 5.02 -7.16
CA GLU A 136 15.96 5.14 -8.40
C GLU A 136 16.27 6.61 -8.69
N ALA A 137 17.46 6.88 -9.23
CA ALA A 137 17.87 8.21 -9.67
C ALA A 137 18.78 8.05 -10.88
N SER A 138 18.54 8.81 -11.94
CA SER A 138 19.38 8.79 -13.15
C SER A 138 20.78 9.37 -12.89
N SER A 139 20.88 10.31 -11.95
CA SER A 139 22.13 10.89 -11.47
C SER A 139 21.98 11.29 -10.00
N LEU A 140 23.02 11.03 -9.20
CA LEU A 140 23.16 11.53 -7.83
C LEU A 140 24.10 12.75 -7.75
N VAL A 141 24.19 13.50 -8.84
CA VAL A 141 24.92 14.77 -8.93
C VAL A 141 23.93 15.84 -9.34
N THR A 142 23.94 16.97 -8.63
CA THR A 142 23.01 18.07 -8.90
C THR A 142 23.19 18.65 -10.30
N ASP A 143 22.06 18.84 -10.99
CA ASP A 143 21.98 19.41 -12.33
C ASP A 143 22.22 20.94 -12.34
N ALA A 144 21.95 21.59 -13.49
CA ALA A 144 22.08 23.04 -13.66
C ALA A 144 21.16 23.87 -12.74
N ASN A 145 20.07 23.26 -12.24
CA ASN A 145 19.15 23.86 -11.28
C ASN A 145 19.50 23.49 -9.83
N GLY A 146 20.63 22.80 -9.60
CA GLY A 146 21.03 22.37 -8.26
C GLY A 146 20.20 21.19 -7.77
N GLN A 147 19.54 20.45 -8.66
CA GLN A 147 18.56 19.43 -8.30
C GLN A 147 19.07 18.01 -8.52
N VAL A 148 18.66 17.10 -7.63
CA VAL A 148 18.67 15.65 -7.83
C VAL A 148 17.24 15.15 -7.68
N LYS A 149 16.77 14.38 -8.65
CA LYS A 149 15.43 13.79 -8.67
C LYS A 149 15.52 12.31 -8.37
N VAL A 150 14.74 11.85 -7.39
CA VAL A 150 14.76 10.48 -6.90
C VAL A 150 13.34 9.91 -6.96
N THR A 151 13.11 8.92 -7.80
CA THR A 151 11.84 8.20 -7.82
C THR A 151 11.85 7.19 -6.68
N VAL A 152 10.88 7.31 -5.78
CA VAL A 152 10.68 6.43 -4.63
C VAL A 152 9.44 5.58 -4.87
N ASN A 153 9.62 4.27 -4.89
CA ASN A 153 8.58 3.31 -5.19
C ASN A 153 7.89 2.78 -3.92
N ASN A 154 6.63 2.36 -4.06
CA ASN A 154 5.92 1.66 -2.98
C ASN A 154 6.61 0.34 -2.59
N PHE A 155 6.21 -0.16 -1.43
CA PHE A 155 6.50 -1.52 -0.99
C PHE A 155 5.25 -2.16 -0.37
N HIS A 156 5.36 -3.40 0.11
CA HIS A 156 4.20 -4.20 0.52
C HIS A 156 4.27 -4.75 1.94
N SER A 157 5.39 -4.58 2.63
CA SER A 157 5.52 -4.96 4.04
C SER A 157 4.90 -3.88 4.96
N CYS A 158 3.57 -3.72 4.91
CA CYS A 158 2.86 -2.70 5.69
C CYS A 158 2.60 -3.11 7.15
N GLY A 159 2.49 -4.42 7.42
CA GLY A 159 2.36 -4.96 8.77
C GLY A 159 1.01 -4.73 9.46
N ASN A 160 0.94 -5.17 10.72
CA ASN A 160 -0.26 -5.10 11.57
C ASN A 160 -0.03 -4.33 12.88
N GLU A 161 1.13 -3.70 13.02
CA GLU A 161 1.53 -2.94 14.21
C GLU A 161 0.75 -1.62 14.34
N GLN A 162 0.95 -0.91 15.46
CA GLN A 162 0.31 0.39 15.69
C GLN A 162 0.64 1.42 14.60
N GLN A 163 1.85 1.35 14.03
CA GLN A 163 2.31 2.19 12.92
C GLN A 163 2.48 1.35 11.66
N PRO A 164 2.23 1.89 10.47
CA PRO A 164 2.51 1.19 9.23
C PRO A 164 4.01 0.91 9.08
N GLY A 165 4.33 -0.12 8.30
CA GLY A 165 5.68 -0.36 7.81
C GLY A 165 6.21 0.88 7.11
N SER A 166 7.43 1.26 7.43
CA SER A 166 8.06 2.47 6.91
C SER A 166 9.57 2.32 6.82
N ASP A 167 10.13 3.00 5.83
CA ASP A 167 11.55 3.10 5.59
C ASP A 167 11.95 4.58 5.64
N LYS A 168 13.17 4.88 6.07
CA LYS A 168 13.74 6.23 6.11
C LYS A 168 14.85 6.33 5.09
N LEU A 169 14.65 7.23 4.13
CA LEU A 169 15.66 7.66 3.18
C LEU A 169 16.38 8.89 3.74
N THR A 170 17.71 8.86 3.76
CA THR A 170 18.55 9.99 4.16
C THR A 170 19.44 10.36 2.99
N ALA A 171 19.22 11.54 2.41
CA ALA A 171 20.09 12.16 1.43
C ALA A 171 21.13 13.02 2.14
N SER A 172 22.40 12.90 1.77
CA SER A 172 23.49 13.64 2.40
C SER A 172 24.50 14.20 1.40
N THR A 173 25.08 15.36 1.74
CA THR A 173 26.12 16.03 0.97
C THR A 173 26.97 16.88 1.93
N GLY A 174 28.21 16.46 2.16
CA GLY A 174 29.03 17.00 3.27
C GLY A 174 28.32 16.84 4.62
N ASN A 175 28.10 17.95 5.32
CA ASN A 175 27.40 17.97 6.62
C ASN A 175 25.89 18.19 6.50
N LEU A 176 25.35 18.40 5.30
CA LEU A 176 23.92 18.61 5.08
C LEU A 176 23.21 17.27 4.92
N GLN A 177 21.98 17.21 5.44
CA GLN A 177 21.12 16.04 5.32
C GLN A 177 19.67 16.45 5.10
N ALA A 178 18.95 15.68 4.29
CA ALA A 178 17.51 15.70 4.18
C ALA A 178 16.96 14.27 4.39
N GLN A 179 15.77 14.16 4.97
CA GLN A 179 15.17 12.88 5.30
C GLN A 179 13.75 12.79 4.76
N LEU A 180 13.39 11.61 4.28
CA LEU A 180 12.04 11.26 3.86
C LEU A 180 11.65 9.91 4.48
N ILE A 181 10.55 9.87 5.22
CA ILE A 181 9.93 8.64 5.71
C ILE A 181 8.90 8.16 4.70
N VAL A 182 9.10 6.97 4.16
CA VAL A 182 8.21 6.34 3.18
C VAL A 182 7.39 5.27 3.88
N LYS A 183 6.09 5.46 4.01
CA LYS A 183 5.15 4.54 4.68
C LYS A 183 4.41 3.68 3.64
N CYS A 184 4.14 2.43 4.01
CA CYS A 184 3.31 1.47 3.27
C CYS A 184 1.98 1.35 4.01
N ALA A 185 0.89 1.85 3.42
CA ALA A 185 -0.42 1.70 4.04
C ALA A 185 -1.58 1.76 3.05
N VAL A 186 -2.63 0.99 3.36
CA VAL A 186 -4.00 1.28 2.97
C VAL A 186 -4.66 2.00 4.15
N THR A 187 -4.82 3.32 4.07
CA THR A 187 -5.39 4.10 5.18
C THR A 187 -6.89 3.83 5.34
N GLY A 188 -7.45 4.09 6.51
CA GLY A 188 -8.90 4.06 6.73
C GLY A 188 -9.56 2.68 6.79
N LEU A 189 -8.77 1.60 6.77
CA LEU A 189 -9.28 0.26 7.05
C LEU A 189 -9.82 0.18 8.49
N VAL A 190 -10.92 -0.53 8.66
CA VAL A 190 -11.62 -0.68 9.94
C VAL A 190 -11.57 -2.11 10.43
N ASN A 191 -11.53 -2.26 11.76
CA ASN A 191 -11.47 -3.55 12.42
C ASN A 191 -12.83 -4.27 12.35
N ILE A 192 -12.82 -5.57 12.02
CA ILE A 192 -14.02 -6.40 12.06
C ILE A 192 -14.36 -6.71 13.53
N PRO A 193 -15.58 -6.38 14.01
CA PRO A 193 -16.02 -6.74 15.35
C PRO A 193 -16.30 -8.25 15.44
N ASP A 194 -15.95 -8.86 16.56
CA ASP A 194 -16.31 -10.25 16.87
C ASP A 194 -17.54 -10.28 17.79
N ARG A 195 -18.72 -10.28 17.18
CA ARG A 195 -20.00 -10.16 17.89
C ARG A 195 -21.03 -11.09 17.26
N ALA A 196 -20.96 -12.36 17.62
CA ALA A 196 -21.89 -13.37 17.10
C ALA A 196 -23.38 -12.99 17.31
N SER A 197 -23.67 -12.26 18.40
CA SER A 197 -24.99 -11.69 18.67
C SER A 197 -25.45 -10.63 17.66
N GLU A 198 -24.53 -10.03 16.91
CA GLU A 198 -24.78 -9.08 15.81
C GLU A 198 -24.66 -9.74 14.42
N GLY A 199 -24.58 -11.08 14.37
CA GLY A 199 -24.61 -11.84 13.11
C GLY A 199 -23.25 -12.07 12.45
N LEU A 200 -22.14 -11.61 13.04
CA LEU A 200 -20.78 -11.87 12.56
C LEU A 200 -19.87 -12.38 13.68
N THR A 201 -19.01 -13.35 13.38
CA THR A 201 -17.91 -13.76 14.26
C THR A 201 -16.60 -13.91 13.49
N THR A 202 -15.48 -13.88 14.23
CA THR A 202 -14.12 -13.92 13.66
C THR A 202 -13.32 -15.15 14.08
N ALA A 203 -14.00 -16.24 14.43
CA ALA A 203 -13.34 -17.47 14.87
C ALA A 203 -12.39 -18.03 13.78
N GLY A 204 -11.08 -18.02 14.07
CA GLY A 204 -10.03 -18.48 13.15
C GLY A 204 -9.54 -17.42 12.16
N LEU A 205 -9.88 -16.15 12.37
CA LEU A 205 -9.59 -15.05 11.45
C LEU A 205 -8.09 -14.73 11.33
N VAL A 206 -7.58 -14.68 10.10
CA VAL A 206 -6.28 -14.09 9.74
C VAL A 206 -6.46 -12.75 9.04
N GLY A 207 -5.79 -11.71 9.56
CA GLY A 207 -6.07 -10.32 9.19
C GLY A 207 -7.43 -9.88 9.73
N ARG A 208 -7.56 -8.65 10.22
CA ARG A 208 -8.78 -8.22 10.95
C ARG A 208 -9.42 -6.96 10.40
N HIS A 209 -8.96 -6.48 9.25
CA HIS A 209 -9.39 -5.21 8.75
C HIS A 209 -10.03 -5.35 7.37
N LEU A 210 -10.99 -4.47 7.09
CA LEU A 210 -11.67 -4.35 5.80
C LEU A 210 -11.88 -2.88 5.48
N HIS A 211 -12.21 -2.60 4.23
CA HIS A 211 -12.77 -1.32 3.85
C HIS A 211 -14.11 -1.10 4.60
N PRO A 212 -14.42 0.13 5.07
CA PRO A 212 -15.63 0.40 5.85
C PRO A 212 -16.92 0.03 5.13
N ASP A 213 -17.04 0.33 3.84
CA ASP A 213 -18.25 0.01 3.07
C ASP A 213 -18.48 -1.51 2.97
N LEU A 214 -17.40 -2.30 2.83
CA LEU A 214 -17.50 -3.76 2.83
C LEU A 214 -17.88 -4.29 4.21
N LEU A 215 -17.30 -3.74 5.29
CA LEU A 215 -17.68 -4.14 6.65
C LEU A 215 -19.18 -3.87 6.89
N SER A 216 -19.66 -2.68 6.52
CA SER A 216 -21.07 -2.32 6.69
C SER A 216 -22.01 -3.28 5.94
N ALA A 217 -21.69 -3.61 4.69
CA ALA A 217 -22.46 -4.55 3.90
C ALA A 217 -22.47 -5.97 4.52
N LEU A 218 -21.32 -6.46 5.01
CA LEU A 218 -21.23 -7.75 5.67
C LEU A 218 -21.98 -7.77 7.01
N GLN A 219 -22.01 -6.66 7.75
CA GLN A 219 -22.82 -6.55 8.97
C GLN A 219 -24.31 -6.65 8.65
N ASN A 220 -24.79 -5.96 7.60
CA ASN A 220 -26.17 -6.07 7.16
C ASN A 220 -26.51 -7.51 6.72
N LEU A 221 -25.61 -8.14 5.96
CA LEU A 221 -25.76 -9.54 5.55
C LEU A 221 -25.80 -10.49 6.76
N GLY A 222 -24.91 -10.31 7.73
CA GLY A 222 -24.85 -11.12 8.95
C GLY A 222 -26.12 -10.97 9.80
N GLN A 223 -26.65 -9.76 9.94
CA GLN A 223 -27.92 -9.51 10.61
C GLN A 223 -29.11 -10.11 9.86
N ALA A 224 -29.11 -10.03 8.53
CA ALA A 224 -30.15 -10.64 7.71
C ALA A 224 -30.14 -12.17 7.87
N TRP A 225 -28.95 -12.78 7.81
CA TRP A 225 -28.76 -14.21 8.08
C TRP A 225 -29.26 -14.57 9.48
N LYS A 226 -28.86 -13.83 10.51
CA LYS A 226 -29.32 -14.04 11.89
C LYS A 226 -30.85 -14.07 11.98
N ASN A 227 -31.53 -13.18 11.26
CA ASN A 227 -32.99 -13.03 11.29
C ASN A 227 -33.77 -14.06 10.45
N VAL A 228 -33.09 -14.91 9.67
CA VAL A 228 -33.75 -16.01 8.94
C VAL A 228 -34.48 -16.92 9.93
N GLN A 229 -35.79 -17.05 9.73
CA GLN A 229 -36.66 -17.91 10.51
C GLN A 229 -36.51 -19.37 10.06
N ASN A 230 -36.88 -20.32 10.93
CA ASN A 230 -36.89 -21.76 10.62
C ASN A 230 -35.53 -22.36 10.25
N LYS A 231 -34.41 -21.81 10.75
CA LYS A 231 -33.12 -22.51 10.63
C LYS A 231 -33.18 -23.85 11.37
N PRO A 232 -32.58 -24.93 10.83
CA PRO A 232 -32.38 -26.17 11.56
C PRO A 232 -31.73 -25.94 12.93
N VAL A 233 -32.16 -26.71 13.93
CA VAL A 233 -31.57 -26.65 15.28
C VAL A 233 -30.06 -26.90 15.19
N GLY A 234 -29.27 -25.99 15.77
CA GLY A 234 -27.82 -26.05 15.77
C GLY A 234 -27.14 -25.19 14.68
N MET A 235 -27.85 -24.84 13.60
CA MET A 235 -27.32 -23.99 12.55
C MET A 235 -26.94 -22.61 13.11
N PRO A 236 -25.77 -22.06 12.77
CA PRO A 236 -25.32 -20.79 13.34
C PRO A 236 -26.22 -19.63 12.91
N ASN A 237 -26.53 -18.73 13.86
CA ASN A 237 -27.22 -17.46 13.61
C ASN A 237 -26.27 -16.31 13.27
N TYR A 238 -25.09 -16.63 12.74
CA TYR A 238 -24.05 -15.69 12.38
C TYR A 238 -23.25 -16.23 11.20
N LEU A 239 -22.55 -15.34 10.51
CA LEU A 239 -21.52 -15.70 9.53
C LEU A 239 -20.15 -15.66 10.20
N THR A 240 -19.23 -16.52 9.77
CA THR A 240 -17.85 -16.50 10.27
C THR A 240 -16.90 -15.97 9.21
N ILE A 241 -16.24 -14.86 9.50
CA ILE A 241 -15.14 -14.33 8.69
C ILE A 241 -13.84 -14.99 9.18
N THR A 242 -13.09 -15.57 8.25
CA THR A 242 -11.86 -16.35 8.52
C THR A 242 -10.60 -15.76 7.88
N GLY A 243 -10.77 -14.81 6.96
CA GLY A 243 -9.67 -14.13 6.29
C GLY A 243 -10.05 -12.71 5.90
N ALA A 244 -9.21 -11.75 6.22
CA ALA A 244 -9.34 -10.36 5.83
C ALA A 244 -7.94 -9.75 5.69
N THR A 245 -7.81 -8.42 5.58
CA THR A 245 -6.50 -7.78 5.45
C THR A 245 -5.89 -7.42 6.81
N MET A 246 -4.59 -7.14 6.82
CA MET A 246 -3.90 -6.55 7.97
C MET A 246 -4.29 -5.08 8.14
N ARG A 247 -3.99 -4.52 9.32
CA ARG A 247 -4.32 -3.13 9.68
C ARG A 247 -3.95 -2.11 8.62
N TRP A 248 -2.78 -2.28 8.01
CA TRP A 248 -2.25 -1.35 7.01
C TRP A 248 -2.24 -1.95 5.60
N GLY A 249 -2.91 -3.08 5.37
CA GLY A 249 -2.86 -3.76 4.10
C GLY A 249 -1.53 -4.47 3.81
N GLY A 250 -1.18 -4.57 2.53
CA GLY A 250 0.07 -5.16 2.07
C GLY A 250 0.09 -6.69 2.11
N ILE A 251 1.29 -7.29 2.14
CA ILE A 251 1.45 -8.75 2.21
C ILE A 251 0.82 -9.25 3.51
N ASN A 252 -0.10 -10.22 3.40
CA ASN A 252 -0.90 -10.73 4.52
C ASN A 252 -0.71 -12.24 4.74
N PRO A 253 0.44 -12.70 5.26
CA PRO A 253 0.66 -14.13 5.44
C PRO A 253 -0.39 -14.76 6.38
N PRO A 254 -0.89 -15.96 6.08
CA PRO A 254 -0.43 -16.88 5.03
C PRO A 254 -1.09 -16.67 3.66
N HIS A 255 -1.91 -15.64 3.47
CA HIS A 255 -2.71 -15.43 2.26
C HIS A 255 -2.07 -14.40 1.31
N PHE A 256 -2.23 -14.59 0.00
CA PHE A 256 -1.63 -13.71 -1.01
C PHE A 256 -2.53 -12.53 -1.40
N THR A 257 -3.85 -12.65 -1.23
CA THR A 257 -4.85 -11.81 -1.90
C THR A 257 -5.45 -10.71 -1.02
N HIS A 258 -5.52 -10.90 0.30
CA HIS A 258 -6.09 -9.90 1.22
C HIS A 258 -5.11 -8.77 1.55
N LYS A 259 -4.77 -7.98 0.53
CA LYS A 259 -3.83 -6.86 0.66
C LYS A 259 -4.52 -5.52 0.90
N PHE A 260 -5.77 -5.38 0.44
CA PHE A 260 -6.40 -4.07 0.23
C PHE A 260 -7.69 -3.84 1.03
N GLY A 261 -8.19 -4.87 1.72
CA GLY A 261 -9.44 -4.77 2.47
C GLY A 261 -10.72 -4.86 1.65
N GLY A 262 -10.61 -5.23 0.37
CA GLY A 262 -11.73 -5.57 -0.53
C GLY A 262 -11.95 -7.06 -0.76
N THR A 263 -11.23 -7.91 -0.03
CA THR A 263 -11.37 -9.37 -0.12
C THR A 263 -11.56 -9.99 1.26
N VAL A 264 -12.39 -11.02 1.34
CA VAL A 264 -12.79 -11.65 2.60
C VAL A 264 -12.95 -13.16 2.42
N ASP A 265 -12.52 -13.94 3.40
CA ASP A 265 -12.82 -15.38 3.46
C ASP A 265 -13.97 -15.62 4.42
N ILE A 266 -15.04 -16.25 3.95
CA ILE A 266 -16.24 -16.53 4.73
C ILE A 266 -16.39 -18.05 4.88
N ARG A 267 -16.57 -18.57 6.09
CA ARG A 267 -16.81 -20.01 6.30
C ARG A 267 -18.13 -20.44 5.65
N PRO A 268 -18.20 -21.61 4.99
CA PRO A 268 -19.48 -22.16 4.56
C PRO A 268 -20.41 -22.43 5.73
N ILE A 269 -21.70 -22.61 5.46
CA ILE A 269 -22.69 -22.86 6.50
C ILE A 269 -22.77 -24.36 6.78
N GLY A 270 -22.69 -24.72 8.07
CA GLY A 270 -22.95 -26.06 8.55
C GLY A 270 -24.35 -26.21 9.14
N THR A 271 -24.78 -27.45 9.36
CA THR A 271 -25.98 -27.79 10.15
C THR A 271 -25.77 -27.55 11.64
N SER A 272 -24.52 -27.39 12.07
CA SER A 272 -24.11 -27.03 13.42
C SER A 272 -23.10 -25.86 13.41
N SER A 273 -22.99 -25.16 14.54
CA SER A 273 -21.96 -24.14 14.74
C SER A 273 -20.55 -24.74 14.79
N GLY A 274 -19.56 -24.02 14.25
CA GLY A 274 -18.15 -24.41 14.32
C GLY A 274 -17.46 -24.51 12.96
N PRO A 275 -16.28 -25.16 12.90
CA PRO A 275 -15.59 -25.46 11.64
C PRO A 275 -16.41 -26.42 10.76
N VAL A 276 -16.42 -26.16 9.46
CA VAL A 276 -17.11 -26.99 8.46
C VAL A 276 -16.39 -26.85 7.11
N SER A 277 -16.32 -27.95 6.37
CA SER A 277 -15.72 -28.05 5.05
C SER A 277 -16.67 -28.75 4.08
N VAL A 278 -16.55 -28.45 2.79
CA VAL A 278 -17.21 -29.20 1.72
C VAL A 278 -16.89 -30.69 1.86
N GLY A 279 -17.92 -31.54 1.91
CA GLY A 279 -17.81 -32.98 2.10
C GLY A 279 -17.95 -33.45 3.54
N ASP A 280 -17.97 -32.55 4.53
CA ASP A 280 -18.32 -32.91 5.90
C ASP A 280 -19.81 -33.27 6.00
N ALA A 281 -20.16 -34.23 6.86
CA ALA A 281 -21.56 -34.66 7.03
C ALA A 281 -22.48 -33.52 7.53
N HIS A 282 -21.92 -32.54 8.25
CA HIS A 282 -22.62 -31.36 8.73
C HIS A 282 -22.46 -30.14 7.81
N TYR A 283 -21.95 -30.29 6.58
CA TYR A 283 -21.95 -29.22 5.58
C TYR A 283 -23.35 -29.01 4.99
N HIS A 284 -23.87 -27.79 5.10
CA HIS A 284 -25.18 -27.45 4.56
C HIS A 284 -25.04 -26.70 3.24
N ARG A 285 -25.02 -27.47 2.14
CA ARG A 285 -24.83 -26.95 0.78
C ARG A 285 -25.82 -25.85 0.41
N GLN A 286 -27.11 -26.06 0.64
CA GLN A 286 -28.13 -25.07 0.26
C GLN A 286 -28.03 -23.76 1.06
N ALA A 287 -27.83 -23.81 2.38
CA ALA A 287 -27.55 -22.62 3.18
C ALA A 287 -26.28 -21.90 2.71
N THR A 288 -25.27 -22.64 2.24
CA THR A 288 -24.08 -22.01 1.64
C THR A 288 -24.40 -21.34 0.31
N GLN A 289 -25.25 -21.95 -0.54
CA GLN A 289 -25.74 -21.35 -1.78
C GLN A 289 -26.43 -20.00 -1.53
N THR A 290 -27.28 -19.90 -0.51
CA THR A 290 -27.98 -18.63 -0.23
C THR A 290 -27.03 -17.51 0.24
N ILE A 291 -25.94 -17.86 0.93
CA ILE A 291 -24.86 -16.91 1.22
C ILE A 291 -24.14 -16.49 -0.06
N VAL A 292 -23.83 -17.43 -0.98
CA VAL A 292 -23.23 -17.10 -2.29
C VAL A 292 -24.13 -16.14 -3.08
N ASP A 293 -25.42 -16.41 -3.14
CA ASP A 293 -26.38 -15.57 -3.86
C ASP A 293 -26.39 -14.14 -3.28
N ALA A 294 -26.39 -14.02 -1.96
CA ALA A 294 -26.34 -12.72 -1.29
C ALA A 294 -25.01 -11.97 -1.55
N LEU A 295 -23.87 -12.66 -1.60
CA LEU A 295 -22.58 -12.07 -1.94
C LEU A 295 -22.56 -11.55 -3.39
N VAL A 296 -23.17 -12.29 -4.32
CA VAL A 296 -23.35 -11.85 -5.72
C VAL A 296 -24.25 -10.61 -5.77
N GLN A 297 -25.35 -10.57 -5.01
CA GLN A 297 -26.23 -9.40 -4.93
C GLN A 297 -25.46 -8.16 -4.44
N LEU A 298 -24.60 -8.33 -3.42
CA LEU A 298 -23.70 -7.30 -2.90
C LEU A 298 -22.64 -6.82 -3.90
N GLY A 299 -22.47 -7.47 -5.05
CA GLY A 299 -21.52 -7.08 -6.08
C GLY A 299 -20.17 -7.79 -6.00
N ALA A 300 -20.12 -8.99 -5.41
CA ALA A 300 -18.91 -9.81 -5.48
C ALA A 300 -18.49 -10.04 -6.94
N THR A 301 -17.24 -9.72 -7.24
CA THR A 301 -16.65 -9.84 -8.59
C THR A 301 -16.00 -11.21 -8.79
N LYS A 302 -15.58 -11.85 -7.69
CA LYS A 302 -14.94 -13.16 -7.69
C LYS A 302 -15.33 -13.92 -6.44
N ILE A 303 -15.67 -15.20 -6.59
CA ILE A 303 -15.89 -16.13 -5.50
C ILE A 303 -15.15 -17.43 -5.84
N ILE A 304 -14.14 -17.77 -5.05
CA ILE A 304 -13.38 -19.02 -5.18
C ILE A 304 -13.84 -19.97 -4.07
N PHE A 305 -14.27 -21.18 -4.43
CA PHE A 305 -14.74 -22.16 -3.46
C PHE A 305 -14.55 -23.60 -3.97
N ALA A 306 -14.62 -24.61 -3.11
CA ALA A 306 -14.46 -26.00 -3.54
C ALA A 306 -15.74 -26.67 -4.07
N ASP A 307 -16.93 -26.15 -3.73
CA ASP A 307 -18.20 -26.64 -4.27
C ASP A 307 -18.63 -25.78 -5.46
N ASN A 308 -19.16 -26.43 -6.50
CA ASN A 308 -19.68 -25.79 -7.71
C ASN A 308 -21.10 -25.23 -7.46
N LEU A 309 -21.17 -24.19 -6.64
CA LEU A 309 -22.38 -23.42 -6.35
C LEU A 309 -22.61 -22.37 -7.44
N LYS A 310 -23.87 -22.05 -7.74
CA LYS A 310 -24.19 -20.97 -8.69
C LYS A 310 -23.62 -19.65 -8.16
N GLY A 311 -22.88 -18.91 -8.98
CA GLY A 311 -22.21 -17.67 -8.57
C GLY A 311 -20.76 -17.84 -8.08
N VAL A 312 -20.30 -19.07 -7.83
CA VAL A 312 -18.87 -19.35 -7.66
C VAL A 312 -18.19 -19.19 -9.02
N THR A 313 -17.19 -18.31 -9.09
CA THR A 313 -16.50 -17.96 -10.34
C THR A 313 -15.31 -18.87 -10.63
N ASP A 314 -14.76 -19.54 -9.61
CA ASP A 314 -13.59 -20.43 -9.74
C ASP A 314 -13.67 -21.57 -8.72
N VAL A 315 -13.66 -22.81 -9.18
CA VAL A 315 -13.79 -23.99 -8.33
C VAL A 315 -12.42 -24.56 -8.00
N LYS A 316 -11.99 -24.46 -6.73
CA LYS A 316 -10.69 -24.95 -6.27
C LYS A 316 -10.79 -25.88 -5.08
N SER A 317 -10.26 -27.09 -5.23
CA SER A 317 -10.29 -28.16 -4.24
C SER A 317 -9.59 -27.84 -2.91
N ASN A 318 -8.72 -26.82 -2.88
CA ASN A 318 -8.07 -26.35 -1.66
C ASN A 318 -8.86 -25.27 -0.89
N HIS A 319 -10.05 -24.87 -1.35
CA HIS A 319 -10.95 -23.90 -0.70
C HIS A 319 -12.19 -24.59 -0.12
N ARG A 320 -12.00 -25.69 0.61
CA ARG A 320 -13.14 -26.49 1.15
C ARG A 320 -13.79 -25.87 2.37
N ASN A 321 -13.03 -25.12 3.17
CA ASN A 321 -13.46 -24.63 4.48
C ASN A 321 -13.75 -23.12 4.52
N HIS A 322 -13.67 -22.43 3.37
CA HIS A 322 -14.02 -21.02 3.23
C HIS A 322 -14.29 -20.67 1.76
N LEU A 323 -15.18 -19.71 1.54
CA LEU A 323 -15.33 -19.00 0.28
C LEU A 323 -14.36 -17.82 0.28
N HIS A 324 -13.49 -17.72 -0.72
CA HIS A 324 -12.66 -16.53 -0.93
C HIS A 324 -13.41 -15.55 -1.84
N VAL A 325 -13.80 -14.40 -1.31
CA VAL A 325 -14.66 -13.43 -1.98
C VAL A 325 -13.90 -12.14 -2.26
N SER A 326 -13.97 -11.65 -3.49
CA SER A 326 -13.46 -10.33 -3.89
C SER A 326 -14.60 -9.39 -4.25
N PHE A 327 -14.48 -8.14 -3.82
CA PHE A 327 -15.30 -7.00 -4.25
C PHE A 327 -14.47 -5.95 -4.99
N LEU A 328 -13.21 -6.27 -5.29
CA LEU A 328 -12.34 -5.46 -6.15
C LEU A 328 -12.71 -5.74 -7.61
N THR A 329 -12.75 -4.73 -8.48
CA THR A 329 -12.84 -4.98 -9.92
C THR A 329 -11.47 -5.44 -10.45
N GLU A 330 -11.46 -6.30 -11.48
CA GLU A 330 -10.26 -6.95 -12.03
C GLU A 330 -9.98 -6.44 -13.46
N PRO A 331 -8.73 -6.53 -13.97
CA PRO A 331 -7.81 -7.63 -13.70
C PRO A 331 -6.62 -7.32 -12.79
N LEU A 332 -6.31 -8.33 -11.98
CA LEU A 332 -5.04 -8.49 -11.27
C LEU A 332 -3.86 -8.28 -12.25
N GLU A 333 -3.02 -7.30 -11.94
CA GLU A 333 -1.65 -7.11 -12.45
C GLU A 333 -1.48 -6.91 -13.98
N PRO A 334 -1.35 -5.66 -14.49
CA PRO A 334 -1.05 -5.41 -15.90
C PRO A 334 0.43 -5.66 -16.28
N TRP A 335 1.22 -6.39 -15.48
CA TRP A 335 2.65 -6.59 -15.72
C TRP A 335 2.92 -7.69 -16.78
N LEU A 336 2.44 -7.48 -18.00
CA LEU A 336 3.28 -7.78 -19.15
C LEU A 336 4.27 -6.60 -19.24
N ALA A 337 5.56 -6.91 -19.19
CA ALA A 337 6.62 -5.94 -19.38
C ALA A 337 6.36 -5.11 -20.66
N PRO A 338 6.75 -3.82 -20.70
CA PRO A 338 6.77 -3.12 -21.97
C PRO A 338 7.62 -3.93 -22.95
N ASN A 339 7.12 -4.09 -24.16
CA ASN A 339 7.94 -4.45 -25.30
C ASN A 339 8.87 -3.26 -25.61
N ASP A 340 10.11 -3.53 -26.01
CA ASP A 340 11.20 -2.54 -26.22
C ASP A 340 10.91 -1.46 -27.30
N ASN A 341 9.68 -1.37 -27.81
CA ASN A 341 9.25 -0.47 -28.87
C ASN A 341 8.46 0.77 -28.37
N GLU A 342 8.36 0.98 -27.06
CA GLU A 342 7.57 2.08 -26.45
C GLU A 342 8.45 3.19 -25.85
N LEU A 343 9.63 3.45 -26.44
CA LEU A 343 10.47 4.60 -26.10
C LEU A 343 10.28 5.69 -27.17
N ASP A 344 10.11 6.94 -26.74
CA ASP A 344 10.17 8.06 -27.67
C ASP A 344 11.62 8.33 -28.12
N SER A 345 11.80 9.26 -29.05
CA SER A 345 13.11 9.63 -29.60
C SER A 345 14.07 10.27 -28.59
N GLU A 346 13.60 10.57 -27.37
CA GLU A 346 14.40 11.12 -26.27
C GLU A 346 14.72 10.07 -25.20
N GLY A 347 14.21 8.84 -25.34
CA GLY A 347 14.44 7.74 -24.40
C GLY A 347 13.58 7.84 -23.13
N GLU A 348 12.53 8.66 -23.15
CA GLU A 348 11.58 8.78 -22.05
C GLU A 348 10.37 7.86 -22.30
N ALA A 349 10.05 7.03 -21.30
CA ALA A 349 8.88 6.17 -21.34
C ALA A 349 7.64 6.99 -20.95
N TRP A 350 6.97 7.59 -21.94
CA TRP A 350 5.58 8.02 -21.76
C TRP A 350 4.69 6.78 -21.83
N HIS A 351 4.45 6.18 -20.67
CA HIS A 351 3.39 5.19 -20.54
C HIS A 351 2.06 5.82 -20.99
N ASP A 352 1.43 5.23 -21.99
CA ASP A 352 0.02 5.51 -22.29
C ASP A 352 -0.83 4.96 -21.14
N TYR A 353 -1.01 5.78 -20.12
CA TYR A 353 -1.78 5.46 -18.93
C TYR A 353 -3.30 5.62 -19.14
N SER A 354 -3.78 5.97 -20.34
CA SER A 354 -5.21 6.20 -20.61
C SER A 354 -6.11 5.00 -20.26
N ASN A 355 -5.54 3.79 -20.22
CA ASN A 355 -6.21 2.54 -19.79
C ASN A 355 -5.80 2.04 -18.39
N ILE A 356 -4.92 2.75 -17.67
CA ILE A 356 -4.39 2.42 -16.33
C ILE A 356 -5.07 3.26 -15.22
N TYR A 357 -5.76 4.34 -15.60
CA TYR A 357 -6.35 5.34 -14.69
C TYR A 357 -7.78 5.08 -14.21
N ASP A 358 -8.33 3.89 -14.41
CA ASP A 358 -9.66 3.65 -13.87
C ASP A 358 -9.59 3.34 -12.36
N THR A 359 -10.26 4.20 -11.59
CA THR A 359 -10.29 4.20 -10.12
C THR A 359 -11.18 3.09 -9.55
N SER A 360 -11.99 2.44 -10.38
CA SER A 360 -12.85 1.33 -9.97
C SER A 360 -12.06 0.11 -9.45
N TYR A 361 -10.73 0.08 -9.63
CA TYR A 361 -9.83 -1.08 -9.59
C TYR A 361 -9.33 -1.48 -8.19
N PHE A 362 -9.48 -0.63 -7.16
CA PHE A 362 -8.93 -0.91 -5.81
C PHE A 362 -9.84 -0.51 -4.65
N VAL A 363 -10.94 0.19 -4.94
CA VAL A 363 -12.00 0.47 -3.96
C VAL A 363 -13.04 -0.65 -4.07
N PRO A 364 -13.47 -1.26 -2.96
CA PRO A 364 -14.51 -2.28 -3.01
C PRO A 364 -15.80 -1.72 -3.61
N GLN A 365 -16.26 -2.34 -4.70
CA GLN A 365 -17.54 -2.01 -5.34
C GLN A 365 -18.64 -2.83 -4.65
N VAL A 366 -18.99 -2.43 -3.44
CA VAL A 366 -20.00 -3.13 -2.63
C VAL A 366 -21.31 -2.36 -2.67
N LYS A 367 -22.39 -3.05 -3.03
CA LYS A 367 -23.73 -2.47 -2.95
C LYS A 367 -24.17 -2.36 -1.49
N SER A 368 -24.70 -1.20 -1.13
CA SER A 368 -25.28 -0.99 0.20
C SER A 368 -26.71 -1.50 0.23
N LEU A 369 -26.87 -2.78 0.59
CA LEU A 369 -28.17 -3.43 0.79
C LEU A 369 -28.61 -3.32 2.25
N GLN A 370 -29.89 -3.06 2.47
CA GLN A 370 -30.52 -3.12 3.79
C GLN A 370 -30.75 -4.57 4.21
N VAL A 371 -30.92 -4.80 5.51
CA VAL A 371 -31.18 -6.13 6.08
C VAL A 371 -32.40 -6.82 5.43
N THR A 372 -33.42 -6.04 5.06
CA THR A 372 -34.66 -6.51 4.44
C THR A 372 -34.54 -6.87 2.97
N ASP A 373 -33.46 -6.46 2.31
CA ASP A 373 -33.26 -6.69 0.87
C ASP A 373 -32.71 -8.10 0.59
N PHE A 374 -32.25 -8.79 1.63
CA PHE A 374 -31.75 -10.16 1.52
C PHE A 374 -32.88 -11.17 1.64
N HIS A 375 -32.93 -12.11 0.70
CA HIS A 375 -33.86 -13.23 0.71
C HIS A 375 -33.07 -14.54 0.80
N PHE A 376 -33.33 -15.33 1.85
CA PHE A 376 -32.67 -16.62 2.05
C PHE A 376 -33.68 -17.76 1.92
N GLU A 377 -33.42 -18.66 0.99
CA GLU A 377 -34.21 -19.88 0.80
C GLU A 377 -33.48 -21.09 1.36
N LEU A 378 -33.77 -21.40 2.63
CA LEU A 378 -33.42 -22.69 3.22
C LEU A 378 -34.50 -23.68 2.77
N GLY A 379 -34.28 -24.34 1.64
CA GLY A 379 -35.19 -25.36 1.12
C GLY A 379 -35.60 -26.34 2.21
N LYS A 380 -36.84 -26.83 2.12
CA LYS A 380 -37.43 -27.74 3.09
C LYS A 380 -36.68 -29.06 3.16
#